data_AF-A0A924JSL8-F1
#
_entry.id   AF-A0A924JSL8-F1
#
_cell.length_a   1.000
_cell.length_b   1.000
_cell.length_c   1.000
_cell.angle_alpha   90.00
_cell.angle_beta   90.00
_cell.angle_gamma   90.00
#
_symmetry.space_group_name_H-M   'P 1'
#
loop_
_entity.id
_entity.type
_entity.pdbx_description
1 polymer ?
#
loop_
_entity_poly.entity_id
_entity_poly.type
_entity_poly.pdbx_seq_one_letter_code
_entity_poly.pdbx_strand_id
1 'polypeptide(L)'
;FEPDFQWQRFSDAVLQLITRYKVKTTTWVHAIPMPVPHTRPIGVTVSGNRTELIDAMSVWKPRTQVPANALHLVEYRLQQQSHPIAGFVLLIPHYLADTEFPDAAVKALETISAATGLIFPSDSLREEGRDFLSKIDSQVETNPELARLVGNLEERHDSYMEGNPLRSPLTDVDGELPSADEIAAELENFLAARRNGEDTEPFSR
;
A
#
# COMPACT_ATOMS: atom_id res chain seq x y z
N PHE A 1 -18.25 -7.31 -8.77
CA PHE A 1 -18.08 -8.48 -9.65
C PHE A 1 -17.32 -8.06 -10.89
N GLU A 2 -16.37 -8.88 -11.31
CA GLU A 2 -15.65 -8.72 -12.57
C GLU A 2 -16.52 -9.25 -13.73
N PRO A 3 -16.56 -8.60 -14.91
CA PRO A 3 -17.29 -9.12 -16.07
C PRO A 3 -16.65 -10.42 -16.59
N ASP A 4 -17.44 -11.47 -16.86
CA ASP A 4 -16.90 -12.71 -17.44
C ASP A 4 -16.50 -12.57 -18.93
N PHE A 5 -17.17 -11.67 -19.66
CA PHE A 5 -16.97 -11.48 -21.10
C PHE A 5 -16.81 -10.00 -21.46
N GLN A 6 -16.40 -9.75 -22.70
CA GLN A 6 -16.32 -8.42 -23.31
C GLN A 6 -15.39 -7.43 -22.59
N TRP A 7 -14.27 -7.89 -22.03
CA TRP A 7 -13.31 -7.02 -21.34
C TRP A 7 -12.87 -5.81 -22.18
N GLN A 8 -12.69 -5.98 -23.49
CA GLN A 8 -12.35 -4.86 -24.40
C GLN A 8 -13.44 -3.76 -24.36
N ARG A 9 -14.72 -4.15 -24.50
CA ARG A 9 -15.86 -3.22 -24.47
C ARG A 9 -16.07 -2.60 -23.10
N PHE A 10 -15.88 -3.39 -22.04
CA PHE A 10 -15.91 -2.91 -20.66
C PHE A 10 -14.83 -1.85 -20.43
N SER A 11 -13.58 -2.15 -20.80
CA SER A 11 -12.48 -1.20 -20.67
C SER A 11 -12.73 0.07 -21.50
N ASP A 12 -13.22 -0.04 -22.73
CA ASP A 12 -13.58 1.14 -23.55
C ASP A 12 -14.61 2.03 -22.85
N ALA A 13 -15.65 1.44 -22.25
CA ALA A 13 -16.67 2.18 -21.53
C ALA A 13 -16.09 2.88 -20.28
N VAL A 14 -15.24 2.21 -19.51
CA VAL A 14 -14.56 2.80 -18.34
C VAL A 14 -13.67 3.97 -18.77
N LEU A 15 -12.88 3.81 -19.84
CA LEU A 15 -12.02 4.87 -20.36
C LEU A 15 -12.84 6.08 -20.83
N GLN A 16 -13.97 5.87 -21.50
CA GLN A 16 -14.88 6.95 -21.88
C GLN A 16 -15.42 7.73 -20.66
N LEU A 17 -15.75 7.03 -19.57
CA LEU A 17 -16.17 7.68 -18.32
C LEU A 17 -15.04 8.50 -17.71
N ILE A 18 -13.82 7.95 -17.65
CA ILE A 18 -12.61 8.66 -17.17
C ILE A 18 -12.42 9.97 -17.94
N THR A 19 -12.49 9.93 -19.28
CA THR A 19 -12.38 11.12 -20.12
C THR A 19 -13.53 12.09 -19.88
N ARG A 20 -14.78 11.60 -19.86
CA ARG A 20 -15.98 12.45 -19.70
C ARG A 20 -15.98 13.23 -18.40
N TYR A 21 -15.59 12.57 -17.30
CA TYR A 21 -15.53 13.19 -15.97
C TYR A 21 -14.20 13.87 -15.67
N LYS A 22 -13.26 13.88 -16.63
CA LYS A 22 -11.93 14.49 -16.48
C LYS A 22 -11.22 13.99 -15.22
N VAL A 23 -11.29 12.67 -14.99
CA VAL A 23 -10.63 12.03 -13.85
C VAL A 23 -9.14 12.35 -13.93
N LYS A 24 -8.54 12.83 -12.82
CA LYS A 24 -7.14 13.27 -12.80
C LYS A 24 -6.17 12.10 -12.64
N THR A 25 -6.52 11.14 -11.80
CA THR A 25 -5.73 9.94 -11.51
C THR A 25 -6.69 8.77 -11.32
N THR A 26 -6.26 7.56 -11.69
CA THR A 26 -6.98 6.32 -11.41
C THR A 26 -6.20 5.50 -10.39
N THR A 27 -6.87 5.00 -9.37
CA THR A 27 -6.27 4.11 -8.38
C THR A 27 -7.17 2.91 -8.19
N TRP A 28 -6.57 1.73 -8.18
CA TRP A 28 -7.29 0.49 -7.91
C TRP A 28 -6.46 -0.42 -7.01
N VAL A 29 -7.12 -1.37 -6.37
CA VAL A 29 -6.52 -2.29 -5.41
C VAL A 29 -7.05 -3.70 -5.65
N HIS A 30 -6.17 -4.67 -5.51
CA HIS A 30 -6.53 -6.08 -5.43
C HIS A 30 -5.55 -6.82 -4.52
N ALA A 31 -5.82 -8.09 -4.27
CA ALA A 31 -4.98 -8.94 -3.42
C ALA A 31 -4.57 -10.20 -4.18
N ILE A 32 -3.42 -10.75 -3.82
CA ILE A 32 -2.97 -12.07 -4.28
C ILE A 32 -2.50 -12.93 -3.09
N PRO A 33 -2.82 -14.23 -3.06
CA PRO A 33 -2.28 -15.17 -2.08
C PRO A 33 -0.77 -15.35 -2.25
N MET A 34 0.00 -15.20 -1.19
CA MET A 34 1.46 -15.33 -1.17
C MET A 34 1.96 -16.12 0.05
N PRO A 35 3.16 -16.71 -0.03
CA PRO A 35 3.83 -17.34 1.12
C PRO A 35 4.39 -16.26 2.06
N VAL A 36 3.49 -15.54 2.74
CA VAL A 36 3.80 -14.52 3.76
C VAL A 36 3.04 -14.81 5.06
N PRO A 37 3.57 -14.45 6.24
CA PRO A 37 2.89 -14.64 7.51
C PRO A 37 1.90 -13.50 7.80
N HIS A 38 0.84 -13.77 8.57
CA HIS A 38 -0.10 -12.74 9.05
C HIS A 38 0.46 -11.92 10.22
N THR A 39 1.55 -12.37 10.83
CA THR A 39 2.26 -11.74 11.96
C THR A 39 3.26 -10.66 11.53
N ARG A 40 3.29 -10.30 10.24
CA ARG A 40 4.10 -9.21 9.68
C ARG A 40 3.21 -8.23 8.93
N PRO A 41 3.65 -6.98 8.75
CA PRO A 41 2.89 -6.00 7.97
C PRO A 41 2.57 -6.51 6.56
N ILE A 42 1.35 -6.28 6.10
CA ILE A 42 0.93 -6.66 4.75
C ILE A 42 1.77 -5.90 3.71
N GLY A 43 2.56 -6.65 2.96
CA GLY A 43 3.35 -6.13 1.85
C GLY A 43 2.46 -5.68 0.68
N VAL A 44 2.95 -4.70 -0.07
CA VAL A 44 2.24 -4.13 -1.22
C VAL A 44 3.18 -4.06 -2.42
N THR A 45 2.74 -4.55 -3.58
CA THR A 45 3.40 -4.26 -4.86
C THR A 45 2.59 -3.21 -5.61
N VAL A 46 3.26 -2.27 -6.27
CA VAL A 46 2.58 -1.21 -7.02
C VAL A 46 2.83 -1.39 -8.52
N SER A 47 1.76 -1.39 -9.31
CA SER A 47 1.77 -1.34 -10.77
C SER A 47 1.28 0.01 -11.30
N GLY A 48 1.45 0.26 -12.60
CA GLY A 48 1.04 1.50 -13.25
C GLY A 48 2.21 2.41 -13.60
N ASN A 49 1.93 3.70 -13.78
CA ASN A 49 2.88 4.71 -14.24
C ASN A 49 3.12 5.86 -13.24
N ARG A 50 2.57 5.74 -12.02
CA ARG A 50 2.83 6.66 -10.91
C ARG A 50 4.09 6.24 -10.14
N THR A 51 5.26 6.61 -10.67
CA THR A 51 6.57 6.20 -10.14
C THR A 51 6.77 6.62 -8.69
N GLU A 52 6.22 7.75 -8.28
CA GLU A 52 6.30 8.23 -6.90
C GLU A 52 5.66 7.26 -5.90
N LEU A 53 4.55 6.61 -6.28
CA LEU A 53 3.89 5.60 -5.44
C LEU A 53 4.62 4.26 -5.50
N ILE A 54 5.17 3.91 -6.67
CA ILE A 54 5.97 2.70 -6.86
C ILE A 54 7.23 2.74 -5.98
N ASP A 55 7.92 3.88 -5.95
CA ASP A 55 9.15 4.05 -5.18
C ASP A 55 8.89 4.11 -3.67
N ALA A 56 7.76 4.70 -3.26
CA ALA A 56 7.43 4.85 -1.84
C ALA A 56 6.85 3.58 -1.19
N MET A 57 6.09 2.76 -1.94
CA MET A 57 5.28 1.69 -1.34
C MET A 57 5.53 0.28 -1.89
N SER A 58 6.15 0.13 -3.06
CA SER A 58 6.33 -1.20 -3.63
C SER A 58 7.45 -1.94 -2.89
N VAL A 59 7.10 -3.01 -2.18
CA VAL A 59 8.05 -3.84 -1.41
C VAL A 59 9.11 -4.49 -2.31
N TRP A 60 8.79 -4.66 -3.59
CA TRP A 60 9.70 -5.16 -4.61
C TRP A 60 9.24 -4.70 -6.01
N LYS A 61 10.08 -4.92 -7.02
CA LYS A 61 9.76 -4.63 -8.44
C LYS A 61 10.02 -5.85 -9.35
N PRO A 62 9.31 -6.96 -9.16
CA PRO A 62 9.57 -8.19 -9.89
C PRO A 62 9.03 -8.08 -11.31
N ARG A 63 9.77 -8.63 -12.27
CA ARG A 63 9.23 -8.93 -13.59
C ARG A 63 8.56 -10.30 -13.53
N THR A 64 7.24 -10.29 -13.39
CA THR A 64 6.42 -11.51 -13.27
C THR A 64 5.37 -11.56 -14.38
N GLN A 65 5.01 -12.77 -14.80
CA GLN A 65 3.84 -13.02 -15.63
C GLN A 65 2.75 -13.67 -14.77
N VAL A 66 1.56 -13.08 -14.77
CA VAL A 66 0.40 -13.58 -14.01
C VAL A 66 -0.86 -13.52 -14.89
N PRO A 67 -1.87 -14.35 -14.63
CA PRO A 67 -3.18 -14.18 -15.21
C PRO A 67 -3.72 -12.78 -14.91
N ALA A 68 -4.12 -12.07 -15.97
CA ALA A 68 -4.70 -10.74 -15.85
C ALA A 68 -6.19 -10.82 -15.47
N ASN A 69 -6.71 -9.69 -15.01
CA ASN A 69 -8.13 -9.45 -14.76
C ASN A 69 -8.56 -8.22 -15.60
N ALA A 70 -9.86 -7.93 -15.66
CA ALA A 70 -10.41 -6.83 -16.44
C ALA A 70 -9.80 -5.46 -16.04
N LEU A 71 -9.46 -5.27 -14.76
CA LEU A 71 -8.82 -4.03 -14.29
C LEU A 71 -7.35 -3.94 -14.70
N HIS A 72 -6.62 -5.05 -14.81
CA HIS A 72 -5.29 -5.04 -15.44
C HIS A 72 -5.37 -4.57 -16.91
N LEU A 73 -6.40 -4.97 -17.66
CA LEU A 73 -6.59 -4.48 -19.04
C LEU A 73 -6.91 -2.98 -19.07
N VAL A 74 -7.73 -2.48 -18.14
CA VAL A 74 -7.98 -1.05 -17.96
C VAL A 74 -6.68 -0.31 -17.64
N GLU A 75 -5.89 -0.83 -16.71
CA GLU A 75 -4.60 -0.26 -16.33
C GLU A 75 -3.65 -0.16 -17.53
N TYR A 76 -3.47 -1.27 -18.25
CA TYR A 76 -2.63 -1.31 -19.45
C TYR A 76 -3.03 -0.26 -20.48
N ARG A 77 -4.33 -0.13 -20.77
CA ARG A 77 -4.84 0.84 -21.74
C ARG A 77 -4.70 2.30 -21.28
N LEU A 78 -4.88 2.57 -19.98
CA LEU A 78 -4.65 3.91 -19.42
C LEU A 78 -3.17 4.29 -19.46
N GLN A 79 -2.27 3.33 -19.19
CA GLN A 79 -0.83 3.54 -19.35
C GLN A 79 -0.45 3.88 -20.80
N GLN A 80 -1.05 3.22 -21.79
CA GLN A 80 -0.85 3.55 -23.21
C GLN A 80 -1.26 4.99 -23.57
N GLN A 81 -2.21 5.56 -22.82
CA GLN A 81 -2.66 6.95 -22.98
C GLN A 81 -1.93 7.93 -22.06
N SER A 82 -0.88 7.47 -21.36
CA SER A 82 -0.15 8.25 -20.35
C SER A 82 -1.06 8.82 -19.24
N HIS A 83 -2.23 8.21 -19.00
CA HIS A 83 -3.12 8.61 -17.92
C HIS A 83 -2.53 8.16 -16.58
N PRO A 84 -2.45 9.02 -15.55
CA PRO A 84 -1.88 8.63 -14.27
C PRO A 84 -2.68 7.52 -13.60
N ILE A 85 -2.05 6.36 -13.39
CA ILE A 85 -2.67 5.19 -12.77
C ILE A 85 -1.71 4.47 -11.82
N ALA A 86 -2.26 4.01 -10.70
CA ALA A 86 -1.59 3.10 -9.77
C ALA A 86 -2.51 1.92 -9.42
N GLY A 87 -1.98 0.71 -9.54
CA GLY A 87 -2.59 -0.51 -9.03
C GLY A 87 -1.85 -0.99 -7.79
N PHE A 88 -2.57 -1.25 -6.70
CA PHE A 88 -2.02 -1.81 -5.47
C PHE A 88 -2.34 -3.29 -5.38
N VAL A 89 -1.30 -4.09 -5.23
CA VAL A 89 -1.39 -5.54 -5.06
C VAL A 89 -1.02 -5.89 -3.64
N LEU A 90 -2.01 -6.22 -2.82
CA LEU A 90 -1.80 -6.66 -1.44
C LEU A 90 -1.32 -8.11 -1.43
N LEU A 91 -0.23 -8.38 -0.72
CA LEU A 91 0.35 -9.71 -0.58
C LEU A 91 -0.25 -10.37 0.66
N ILE A 92 -1.25 -11.22 0.47
CA ILE A 92 -2.04 -11.80 1.57
C ILE A 92 -1.52 -13.19 1.91
N PRO A 93 -1.44 -13.58 3.20
CA PRO A 93 -1.09 -14.93 3.59
C PRO A 93 -1.99 -15.96 2.88
N HIS A 94 -1.38 -16.87 2.11
CA HIS A 94 -2.13 -17.81 1.27
C HIS A 94 -3.10 -18.70 2.04
N TYR A 95 -2.81 -19.03 3.30
CA TYR A 95 -3.69 -19.81 4.16
C TYR A 95 -4.88 -19.01 4.71
N LEU A 96 -4.94 -17.70 4.48
CA LEU A 96 -6.06 -16.82 4.80
C LEU A 96 -6.84 -16.35 3.56
N ALA A 97 -6.46 -16.80 2.36
CA ALA A 97 -7.01 -16.30 1.09
C ALA A 97 -8.53 -16.49 0.94
N ASP A 98 -9.08 -17.55 1.54
CA ASP A 98 -10.52 -17.87 1.49
C ASP A 98 -11.28 -17.37 2.73
N THR A 99 -10.65 -16.51 3.54
CA THR A 99 -11.24 -15.94 4.76
C THR A 99 -11.45 -14.44 4.63
N GLU A 100 -12.42 -13.91 5.37
CA GLU A 100 -12.56 -12.46 5.54
C GLU A 100 -11.43 -11.95 6.43
N PHE A 101 -10.42 -11.32 5.83
CA PHE A 101 -9.24 -10.80 6.53
C PHE A 101 -9.30 -9.26 6.62
N PRO A 102 -9.77 -8.68 7.75
CA PRO A 102 -10.08 -7.24 7.84
C PRO A 102 -8.86 -6.33 7.63
N ASP A 103 -7.69 -6.76 8.08
CA ASP A 103 -6.44 -6.01 7.92
C ASP A 103 -6.08 -5.77 6.44
N ALA A 104 -6.49 -6.66 5.53
CA ALA A 104 -6.34 -6.43 4.10
C ALA A 104 -7.19 -5.24 3.61
N ALA A 105 -8.42 -5.10 4.13
CA ALA A 105 -9.29 -3.97 3.80
C ALA A 105 -8.75 -2.66 4.39
N VAL A 106 -8.25 -2.71 5.63
CA VAL A 106 -7.55 -1.57 6.25
C VAL A 106 -6.35 -1.16 5.40
N LYS A 107 -5.52 -2.12 4.98
CA LYS A 107 -4.35 -1.84 4.14
C LYS A 107 -4.73 -1.27 2.77
N ALA A 108 -5.81 -1.78 2.17
CA ALA A 108 -6.35 -1.24 0.92
C ALA A 108 -6.72 0.25 1.08
N LEU A 109 -7.43 0.62 2.15
CA LEU A 109 -7.79 2.01 2.44
C LEU A 109 -6.54 2.88 2.64
N GLU A 110 -5.53 2.40 3.37
CA GLU A 110 -4.25 3.12 3.52
C GLU A 110 -3.58 3.40 2.18
N THR A 111 -3.54 2.42 1.26
CA THR A 111 -2.93 2.61 -0.07
C THR A 111 -3.71 3.60 -0.93
N ILE A 112 -5.05 3.58 -0.87
CA ILE A 112 -5.90 4.56 -1.55
C ILE A 112 -5.70 5.94 -0.95
N SER A 113 -5.61 6.05 0.38
CA SER A 113 -5.28 7.30 1.07
C SER A 113 -3.94 7.86 0.63
N ALA A 114 -2.89 7.04 0.57
CA ALA A 114 -1.58 7.46 0.09
C ALA A 114 -1.61 7.96 -1.38
N ALA A 115 -2.40 7.30 -2.24
CA ALA A 115 -2.49 7.66 -3.64
C ALA A 115 -3.35 8.91 -3.93
N THR A 116 -4.36 9.17 -3.09
CA THR A 116 -5.39 10.19 -3.35
C THR A 116 -5.36 11.38 -2.41
N GLY A 117 -4.70 11.25 -1.24
CA GLY A 117 -4.74 12.22 -0.15
C GLY A 117 -6.06 12.23 0.62
N LEU A 118 -6.99 11.31 0.32
CA LEU A 118 -8.27 11.19 1.03
C LEU A 118 -8.09 10.39 2.32
N ILE A 119 -8.89 10.72 3.34
CA ILE A 119 -8.90 10.00 4.62
C ILE A 119 -10.19 9.20 4.69
N PHE A 120 -10.07 7.90 4.98
CA PHE A 120 -11.21 7.00 5.14
C PHE A 120 -11.31 6.55 6.60
N PRO A 121 -12.52 6.52 7.19
CA PRO A 121 -12.72 5.91 8.51
C PRO A 121 -12.41 4.41 8.42
N SER A 122 -11.58 3.90 9.33
CA SER A 122 -11.14 2.49 9.36
C SER A 122 -11.22 1.85 10.75
N ASP A 123 -11.74 2.55 11.75
CA ASP A 123 -11.70 2.12 13.15
C ASP A 123 -12.43 0.79 13.39
N SER A 124 -13.62 0.60 12.80
CA SER A 124 -14.37 -0.65 12.92
C SER A 124 -13.64 -1.83 12.27
N LEU A 125 -13.04 -1.62 11.09
CA LEU A 125 -12.24 -2.65 10.42
C LEU A 125 -10.99 -3.02 11.25
N ARG A 126 -10.40 -2.06 11.95
CA ARG A 126 -9.26 -2.31 12.85
C ARG A 126 -9.68 -3.05 14.11
N GLU A 127 -10.89 -2.81 14.62
CA GLU A 127 -11.49 -3.61 15.70
C GLU A 127 -11.71 -5.06 15.27
N GLU A 128 -12.37 -5.25 14.12
CA GLU A 128 -12.58 -6.58 13.52
C GLU A 128 -11.24 -7.30 13.24
N GLY A 129 -10.22 -6.57 12.80
CA GLY A 129 -8.87 -7.09 12.58
C GLY A 129 -8.22 -7.62 13.85
N ARG A 130 -8.32 -6.90 14.97
CA ARG A 130 -7.80 -7.37 16.28
C ARG A 130 -8.50 -8.65 16.74
N ASP A 131 -9.83 -8.70 16.60
CA ASP A 131 -10.62 -9.89 16.96
C ASP A 131 -10.29 -11.08 16.04
N PHE A 132 -10.08 -10.83 14.75
CA PHE A 132 -9.69 -11.84 13.79
C PHE A 132 -8.30 -12.41 14.10
N LEU A 133 -7.30 -11.55 14.30
CA LEU A 133 -5.93 -11.96 14.62
C LEU A 133 -5.89 -12.78 15.91
N SER A 134 -6.58 -12.35 16.97
CA SER A 134 -6.64 -13.11 18.23
C SER A 134 -7.16 -14.54 18.04
N LYS A 135 -8.13 -14.75 17.14
CA LYS A 135 -8.65 -16.08 16.83
C LYS A 135 -7.64 -16.91 16.02
N ILE A 136 -6.95 -16.29 15.07
CA ILE A 136 -5.91 -16.96 14.28
C ILE A 136 -4.75 -17.36 15.20
N ASP A 137 -4.26 -16.46 16.04
CA ASP A 137 -3.18 -16.74 16.99
C ASP A 137 -3.51 -17.94 17.88
N SER A 138 -4.74 -18.02 18.40
CA SER A 138 -5.21 -19.17 19.17
C SER A 138 -5.21 -20.48 18.35
N GLN A 139 -5.55 -20.43 17.06
CA GLN A 139 -5.45 -21.61 16.18
C GLN A 139 -4.00 -22.00 15.91
N VAL A 140 -3.10 -21.03 15.76
CA VAL A 140 -1.66 -21.30 15.58
C VAL A 140 -1.09 -21.97 16.83
N GLU A 141 -1.40 -21.48 18.03
CA GLU A 141 -0.93 -22.04 19.30
C GLU A 141 -1.38 -23.50 19.50
N THR A 142 -2.60 -23.83 19.06
CA THR A 142 -3.20 -25.16 19.23
C THR A 142 -2.87 -26.13 18.09
N ASN A 143 -2.23 -25.67 17.01
CA ASN A 143 -1.88 -26.46 15.84
C ASN A 143 -0.38 -26.39 15.54
N PRO A 144 0.42 -27.40 15.98
CA PRO A 144 1.87 -27.42 15.77
C PRO A 144 2.31 -27.35 14.30
N GLU A 145 1.52 -27.90 13.37
CA GLU A 145 1.85 -27.85 11.95
C GLU A 145 1.68 -26.43 11.39
N LEU A 146 0.61 -25.74 11.78
CA LEU A 146 0.36 -24.36 11.42
C LEU A 146 1.40 -23.43 12.06
N ALA A 147 1.74 -23.63 13.34
CA ALA A 147 2.82 -22.91 14.02
C ALA A 147 4.15 -23.03 13.27
N ARG A 148 4.51 -24.26 12.85
CA ARG A 148 5.71 -24.49 12.04
C ARG A 148 5.64 -23.80 10.69
N LEU A 149 4.48 -23.82 10.01
CA LEU A 149 4.29 -23.10 8.76
C LEU A 149 4.52 -21.60 8.95
N VAL A 150 3.84 -20.97 9.92
CA VAL A 150 3.95 -19.54 10.21
C VAL A 150 5.40 -19.16 10.53
N GLY A 151 6.08 -19.89 11.41
CA GLY A 151 7.47 -19.61 11.76
C GLY A 151 8.42 -19.66 10.56
N ASN A 152 8.26 -20.65 9.66
CA ASN A 152 9.05 -20.70 8.41
C ASN A 152 8.76 -19.52 7.48
N LEU A 153 7.52 -19.01 7.46
CA LEU A 153 7.15 -17.85 6.66
C LEU A 153 7.72 -16.56 7.25
N GLU A 154 7.75 -16.43 8.58
CA GLU A 154 8.39 -15.33 9.30
C GLU A 154 9.89 -15.27 9.01
N GLU A 155 10.62 -16.38 9.18
CA GLU A 155 12.05 -16.43 8.90
C GLU A 155 12.38 -16.02 7.47
N ARG A 156 11.60 -16.50 6.48
CA ARG A 156 11.77 -16.14 5.06
C ARG A 156 11.45 -14.68 4.79
N HIS A 157 10.37 -14.17 5.37
CA HIS A 157 9.97 -12.78 5.23
C HIS A 157 11.06 -11.85 5.79
N ASP A 158 11.53 -12.12 7.00
CA ASP A 158 12.49 -11.28 7.70
C ASP A 158 13.85 -11.31 6.98
N SER A 159 14.31 -12.51 6.55
CA SER A 159 15.53 -12.64 5.73
C SER A 159 15.44 -11.85 4.41
N TYR A 160 14.26 -11.81 3.78
CA TYR A 160 14.05 -11.05 2.56
C TYR A 160 14.08 -9.54 2.81
N MET A 161 13.44 -9.08 3.89
CA MET A 161 13.38 -7.66 4.24
C MET A 161 14.72 -7.11 4.69
N GLU A 162 15.57 -7.90 5.36
CA GLU A 162 16.96 -7.53 5.66
C GLU A 162 17.76 -7.23 4.38
N GLY A 163 17.53 -7.99 3.30
CA GLY A 163 18.19 -7.79 2.01
C GLY A 163 17.56 -6.70 1.12
N ASN A 164 16.38 -6.18 1.48
CA ASN A 164 15.65 -5.22 0.68
C ASN A 164 14.81 -4.27 1.56
N PRO A 165 15.46 -3.43 2.39
CA PRO A 165 14.75 -2.54 3.31
C PRO A 165 13.87 -1.57 2.52
N LEU A 166 12.59 -1.44 2.93
CA LEU A 166 11.74 -0.35 2.47
C LEU A 166 12.37 0.97 2.89
N ARG A 167 12.40 1.96 1.98
CA ARG A 167 12.86 3.32 2.31
C ARG A 167 12.02 3.85 3.46
N SER A 168 12.66 4.17 4.58
CA SER A 168 12.00 4.85 5.67
C SER A 168 11.74 6.31 5.26
N PRO A 169 10.59 6.90 5.61
CA PRO A 169 10.40 8.35 5.50
C PRO A 169 11.42 9.16 6.30
N LEU A 170 12.09 8.50 7.26
CA LEU A 170 13.12 9.07 8.13
C LEU A 170 14.55 8.80 7.64
N THR A 171 14.72 8.08 6.53
CA THR A 171 16.04 7.86 5.91
C THR A 171 16.22 8.81 4.73
N ASP A 172 17.45 9.25 4.50
CA ASP A 172 17.77 10.17 3.41
C ASP A 172 17.64 9.53 2.01
N VAL A 173 18.05 10.25 0.96
CA VAL A 173 17.96 9.80 -0.45
C VAL A 173 18.75 8.50 -0.70
N ASP A 174 19.77 8.24 0.11
CA ASP A 174 20.67 7.09 0.08
C ASP A 174 20.23 5.96 1.04
N GLY A 175 19.18 6.19 1.84
CA GLY A 175 18.59 5.17 2.72
C GLY A 175 19.29 5.07 4.08
N GLU A 176 20.15 6.02 4.43
CA GLU A 176 20.80 6.09 5.73
C GLU A 176 19.93 6.87 6.73
N LEU A 177 19.94 6.44 7.99
CA LEU A 177 19.30 7.17 9.09
C LEU A 177 20.15 8.42 9.37
N PRO A 178 19.58 9.64 9.29
CA PRO A 178 20.29 10.85 9.67
C PRO A 178 20.81 10.74 11.09
N SER A 179 22.02 11.25 11.30
CA SER A 179 22.62 11.29 12.62
C SER A 179 21.78 12.15 13.58
N ALA A 180 21.89 11.88 14.89
CA ALA A 180 21.19 12.67 15.90
C ALA A 180 21.51 14.18 15.81
N ASP A 181 22.73 14.52 15.36
CA ASP A 181 23.19 15.89 15.19
C ASP A 181 22.51 16.57 13.98
N GLU A 182 22.28 15.85 12.88
CA GLU A 182 21.54 16.36 11.71
C GLU A 182 20.06 16.58 12.02
N ILE A 183 19.45 15.66 12.76
CA ILE A 183 18.05 15.81 13.22
C ILE A 183 17.93 17.03 14.16
N ALA A 184 18.91 17.23 15.05
CA ALA A 184 18.94 18.40 15.93
C ALA A 184 19.08 19.71 15.14
N ALA A 185 19.94 19.74 14.12
CA ALA A 185 20.16 20.93 13.29
C ALA A 185 18.92 21.31 12.45
N GLU A 186 18.22 20.34 11.87
CA GLU A 186 16.96 20.60 11.16
C GLU A 186 15.86 21.06 12.11
N LEU A 187 15.76 20.47 13.31
CA LEU A 187 14.81 20.88 14.33
C LEU A 187 15.08 22.32 14.80
N GLU A 188 16.34 22.69 15.03
CA GLU A 188 16.73 24.06 15.36
C GLU A 188 16.37 25.04 14.25
N ASN A 189 16.62 24.68 12.98
CA ASN A 189 16.23 25.50 11.83
C ASN A 189 14.71 25.66 11.71
N PHE A 190 13.94 24.60 11.93
CA PHE A 190 12.47 24.65 11.93
C PHE A 190 11.91 25.54 13.06
N LEU A 191 12.47 25.42 14.26
CA LEU A 191 12.10 26.26 15.40
C LEU A 191 12.51 27.72 15.19
N ALA A 192 13.67 27.97 14.56
CA ALA A 192 14.12 29.31 14.19
C ALA A 192 13.23 29.94 13.10
N ALA A 193 12.81 29.17 12.10
CA ALA A 193 11.86 29.61 11.08
C ALA A 193 10.49 29.98 11.68
N ARG A 194 10.03 29.26 12.70
CA ARG A 194 8.77 29.56 13.40
C ARG A 194 8.90 30.77 14.33
N ARG A 195 10.06 30.95 14.96
CA ARG A 195 10.37 32.11 15.80
C ARG A 195 10.57 33.40 15.00
N ASN A 196 10.98 33.30 13.74
CA ASN A 196 11.13 34.45 12.82
C ASN A 196 9.84 34.75 12.02
N GLY A 197 8.77 33.96 12.20
CA GLY A 197 7.48 34.12 11.51
C GLY A 197 6.38 34.79 12.35
N GLU A 198 6.65 35.18 13.59
CA GLU A 198 5.75 36.00 14.42
C GLU A 198 6.37 37.38 14.60
N ASP A 199 6.05 38.31 13.69
CA ASP A 199 5.92 39.76 13.92
C ASP A 199 5.57 40.48 12.60
N THR A 200 4.29 40.53 12.25
CA THR A 200 3.64 41.68 11.56
C THR A 200 2.11 41.51 11.54
N GLU A 201 1.48 41.98 12.62
CA GLU A 201 0.05 42.35 12.76
C GLU A 201 -0.30 43.63 11.93
N PRO A 202 -1.56 44.18 11.85
CA PRO A 202 -2.77 43.90 12.65
C PRO A 202 -4.11 43.81 11.87
N PHE A 203 -5.15 43.44 12.61
CA PHE A 203 -6.55 43.73 12.29
C PHE A 203 -6.78 45.21 11.93
N SER A 204 -7.53 45.46 10.86
CA SER A 204 -8.34 46.68 10.72
C SER A 204 -9.61 46.39 9.93
N ARG A 205 -10.69 47.03 10.40
CA ARG A 205 -12.08 46.97 9.95
C ARG A 205 -12.29 47.24 8.48
#